data_AF-W7FVD3-F1
#
_entry.id   AF-W7FVD3-F1
#
_cell.length_a   1.000
_cell.length_b   1.000
_cell.length_c   1.000
_cell.angle_alpha   90.00
_cell.angle_beta   90.00
_cell.angle_gamma   90.00
#
_symmetry.space_group_name_H-M   'P 1'
#
loop_
_entity.id
_entity.type
_entity.pdbx_description
1 polymer ?
#
loop_
_entity_poly.entity_id
_entity_poly.type
_entity_poly.pdbx_seq_one_letter_code
_entity_poly.pdbx_strand_id
1 'polypeptide(L)'
;MNNVKRANKSEIEKIFVELCHVEKENRDKGIDILYDYITKNRKCLNEHKITYICKGLFYYYWLCYSMEEQKKCSLKICRLIHKFNSKNNKKKKNVFLFVQCFLQVMSNKYDNLDIHRLNKYLFLFRVFQAEILMFFHINAWNNLYLKKYNKIFLQYFDDTSELYYNYIDTFIKEFLGNEYFLKSKKQEQRNYNTKQFLLLIDPFFKIICMTDQKYVMDLINKKVFLLIKKMKHIKKKLLKKKIMKYIHKCKVKYGLKILKNFYDVINSSSSKKNKKEKGKDNKGKEKEKKVPIFLENFQTAFHTTDESNTMTTPSQLKENGNIKNIDEQKEIHLLNHTNVLNNDNKLLKNEDMLTNNDKVNFSNDVQLNNECVKDDEIQNKK
;
A
#
# COMPACT_ATOMS: atom_id res chain seq x y z
N MET A 1 -27.92 41.63 20.41
CA MET A 1 -28.08 40.16 20.54
C MET A 1 -27.08 39.45 19.66
N ASN A 2 -25.82 39.37 20.09
CA ASN A 2 -24.77 38.61 19.44
C ASN A 2 -24.20 37.64 20.48
N ASN A 3 -24.61 36.38 20.45
CA ASN A 3 -23.80 35.20 20.76
C ASN A 3 -24.68 33.95 20.92
N VAL A 4 -24.03 32.80 20.68
CA VAL A 4 -24.50 31.43 20.93
C VAL A 4 -25.30 30.76 19.80
N LYS A 5 -24.70 30.72 18.61
CA LYS A 5 -24.56 29.44 17.89
C LYS A 5 -23.08 29.06 17.90
N ARG A 6 -22.56 28.65 19.06
CA ARG A 6 -21.31 27.88 19.12
C ARG A 6 -21.64 26.54 18.47
N ALA A 7 -21.48 26.47 17.15
CA ALA A 7 -21.77 25.29 16.37
C ALA A 7 -20.98 24.12 16.96
N ASN A 8 -21.66 23.05 17.37
CA ASN A 8 -21.01 21.82 17.81
C ASN A 8 -20.23 21.27 16.63
N LYS A 9 -18.93 21.58 16.58
CA LYS A 9 -17.99 21.11 15.56
C LYS A 9 -18.08 19.58 15.48
N SER A 10 -18.30 19.05 14.29
CA SER A 10 -18.42 17.61 14.08
C SER A 10 -17.15 16.90 14.55
N GLU A 11 -17.26 15.65 14.97
CA GLU A 11 -16.12 14.88 15.53
C GLU A 11 -14.91 14.90 14.57
N ILE A 12 -15.16 14.78 13.27
CA ILE A 12 -14.11 14.79 12.24
C ILE A 12 -13.43 16.15 12.08
N GLU A 13 -14.17 17.23 12.29
CA GLU A 13 -13.63 18.59 12.28
C GLU A 13 -12.78 18.87 13.51
N LYS A 14 -13.12 18.30 14.67
CA LYS A 14 -12.26 18.35 15.87
C LYS A 14 -10.95 17.60 15.63
N ILE A 15 -11.03 16.38 15.08
CA ILE A 15 -9.83 15.59 14.71
C ILE A 15 -8.93 16.36 13.74
N PHE A 16 -9.52 17.04 12.75
CA PHE A 16 -8.76 17.86 11.82
C PHE A 16 -8.01 19.01 12.51
N VAL A 17 -8.63 19.68 13.47
CA VAL A 17 -7.96 20.75 14.24
C VAL A 17 -6.77 20.18 15.00
N GLU A 18 -6.94 19.04 15.67
CA GLU A 18 -5.84 18.39 16.39
C GLU A 18 -4.70 18.00 15.44
N LEU A 19 -5.00 17.42 14.28
CA LEU A 19 -3.99 17.05 13.27
C LEU A 19 -3.19 18.24 12.74
N CYS A 20 -3.80 19.43 12.69
CA CYS A 20 -3.17 20.65 12.20
C CYS A 20 -2.59 21.52 13.32
N HIS A 21 -2.57 21.05 14.57
CA HIS A 21 -2.12 21.85 15.70
C HIS A 21 -0.62 22.15 15.62
N VAL A 22 -0.16 23.32 16.08
CA VAL A 22 1.27 23.69 16.02
C VAL A 22 2.11 22.89 17.03
N GLU A 23 1.56 22.63 18.21
CA GLU A 23 2.16 21.74 19.20
C GLU A 23 2.15 20.28 18.76
N LYS A 24 3.33 19.65 18.77
CA LYS A 24 3.53 18.26 18.36
C LYS A 24 2.69 17.30 19.19
N GLU A 25 2.61 17.49 20.50
CA GLU A 25 1.87 16.60 21.40
C GLU A 25 0.38 16.52 21.05
N ASN A 26 -0.23 17.67 20.72
CA ASN A 26 -1.63 17.73 20.33
C ASN A 26 -1.85 17.07 18.96
N ARG A 27 -0.92 17.27 18.01
CA ARG A 27 -0.95 16.55 16.73
C ARG A 27 -0.84 15.04 16.88
N ASP A 28 0.08 14.59 17.73
CA ASP A 28 0.28 13.17 17.99
C ASP A 28 -0.93 12.54 18.70
N LYS A 29 -1.58 13.26 19.62
CA LYS A 29 -2.90 12.85 20.14
C LYS A 29 -3.95 12.82 19.03
N GLY A 30 -3.95 13.80 18.13
CA GLY A 30 -4.88 13.87 16.99
C GLY A 30 -4.79 12.68 16.04
N ILE A 31 -3.58 12.19 15.75
CA ILE A 31 -3.41 10.98 14.93
C ILE A 31 -3.92 9.73 15.68
N ASP A 32 -3.70 9.62 16.99
CA ASP A 32 -4.19 8.48 17.77
C ASP A 32 -5.73 8.47 17.85
N ILE A 33 -6.35 9.63 18.07
CA ILE A 33 -7.82 9.79 18.01
C ILE A 33 -8.34 9.43 16.61
N LEU A 34 -7.63 9.80 15.53
CA LEU A 34 -8.01 9.42 14.17
C LEU A 34 -8.02 7.89 13.97
N TYR A 35 -7.02 7.18 14.52
CA TYR A 35 -6.94 5.71 14.45
C TYR A 35 -8.16 5.05 15.10
N ASP A 36 -8.57 5.56 16.26
CA ASP A 36 -9.76 5.12 16.96
C ASP A 36 -11.04 5.46 16.20
N TYR A 37 -11.15 6.69 15.71
CA TYR A 37 -12.29 7.15 14.91
C TYR A 37 -12.53 6.27 13.69
N ILE A 38 -11.48 5.99 12.90
CA ILE A 38 -11.57 5.13 11.71
C ILE A 38 -12.00 3.72 12.09
N THR A 39 -11.48 3.20 13.21
CA THR A 39 -11.77 1.85 13.69
C THR A 39 -13.22 1.69 14.14
N LYS A 40 -13.77 2.69 14.85
CA LYS A 40 -15.15 2.73 15.35
C LYS A 40 -16.15 3.01 14.23
N ASN A 41 -15.82 3.91 13.30
CA ASN A 41 -16.77 4.44 12.32
C ASN A 41 -16.71 3.79 10.93
N ARG A 42 -16.09 2.61 10.78
CA ARG A 42 -15.88 1.94 9.48
C ARG A 42 -17.15 1.83 8.60
N LYS A 43 -18.33 1.72 9.20
CA LYS A 43 -19.61 1.63 8.47
C LYS A 43 -20.09 2.98 7.92
N CYS A 44 -19.83 4.08 8.63
CA CYS A 44 -20.33 5.43 8.29
C CYS A 44 -19.26 6.32 7.59
N LEU A 45 -18.16 5.73 7.09
CA LEU A 45 -17.12 6.45 6.32
C LEU A 45 -17.55 6.62 4.86
N ASN A 46 -17.60 7.86 4.39
CA ASN A 46 -17.88 8.23 3.01
C ASN A 46 -16.70 9.02 2.41
N GLU A 47 -16.81 9.36 1.13
CA GLU A 47 -15.74 10.05 0.37
C GLU A 47 -15.41 11.41 0.97
N HIS A 48 -16.42 12.20 1.36
CA HIS A 48 -16.23 13.49 1.99
C HIS A 48 -15.41 13.40 3.27
N LYS A 49 -15.79 12.48 4.19
CA LYS A 49 -15.08 12.27 5.45
C LYS A 49 -13.63 11.81 5.23
N ILE A 50 -13.43 10.86 4.33
CA ILE A 50 -12.08 10.35 4.04
C ILE A 50 -11.21 11.42 3.35
N THR A 51 -11.77 12.21 2.44
CA THR A 51 -11.08 13.35 1.83
C THR A 51 -10.66 14.37 2.88
N TYR A 52 -11.56 14.67 3.83
CA TYR A 52 -11.27 15.59 4.93
C TYR A 52 -10.15 15.05 5.85
N ILE A 53 -10.15 13.74 6.14
CA ILE A 53 -9.05 13.06 6.83
C ILE A 53 -7.74 13.20 6.05
N CYS A 54 -7.74 12.95 4.74
CA CYS A 54 -6.54 13.08 3.90
C CYS A 54 -5.99 14.52 3.90
N LYS A 55 -6.85 15.54 3.92
CA LYS A 55 -6.43 16.95 4.08
C LYS A 55 -5.78 17.19 5.44
N GLY A 56 -6.35 16.64 6.52
CA GLY A 56 -5.76 16.73 7.86
C GLY A 56 -4.40 16.04 7.94
N LEU A 57 -4.28 14.84 7.36
CA LEU A 57 -3.02 14.09 7.29
C LEU A 57 -1.93 14.84 6.50
N PHE A 58 -2.31 15.55 5.44
CA PHE A 58 -1.39 16.41 4.71
C PHE A 58 -0.78 17.48 5.62
N TYR A 59 -1.58 18.19 6.42
CA TYR A 59 -1.09 19.23 7.32
C TYR A 59 -0.40 18.69 8.58
N TYR A 60 -0.85 17.54 9.08
CA TYR A 60 -0.12 16.78 10.10
C TYR A 60 1.33 16.55 9.67
N TYR A 61 1.52 16.07 8.43
CA TYR A 61 2.86 15.87 7.87
C TYR A 61 3.58 17.18 7.52
N TRP A 62 2.84 18.21 7.13
CA TRP A 62 3.39 19.54 6.82
C TRP A 62 4.13 20.14 8.02
N LEU A 63 3.64 19.89 9.22
CA LEU A 63 4.21 20.41 10.48
C LEU A 63 5.31 19.53 11.08
N CYS A 64 5.67 18.41 10.43
CA CYS A 64 6.82 17.61 10.84
C CYS A 64 8.12 18.23 10.34
N TYR A 65 9.03 18.57 11.26
CA TYR A 65 10.28 19.26 10.94
C TYR A 65 11.49 18.32 10.99
N SER A 66 11.62 17.52 12.06
CA SER A 66 12.78 16.64 12.20
C SER A 66 12.67 15.40 11.29
N MET A 67 13.81 14.89 10.81
CA MET A 67 13.85 13.67 10.00
C MET A 67 13.25 12.46 10.72
N GLU A 68 13.47 12.36 12.03
CA GLU A 68 12.93 11.29 12.87
C GLU A 68 11.40 11.37 12.96
N GLU A 69 10.86 12.58 13.14
CA GLU A 69 9.41 12.81 13.14
C GLU A 69 8.82 12.50 11.75
N GLN A 70 9.44 12.95 10.67
CA GLN A 70 9.00 12.65 9.30
C GLN A 70 8.93 11.14 9.04
N LYS A 71 9.90 10.36 9.53
CA LYS A 71 9.89 8.89 9.42
C LYS A 71 8.74 8.27 10.20
N LYS A 72 8.56 8.65 11.47
CA LYS A 72 7.49 8.11 12.32
C LYS A 72 6.10 8.49 11.79
N CYS A 73 5.91 9.75 11.42
CA CYS A 73 4.63 10.27 10.95
C CYS A 73 4.22 9.68 9.61
N SER A 74 5.15 9.56 8.65
CA SER A 74 4.84 8.92 7.36
C SER A 74 4.37 7.47 7.54
N LEU A 75 4.95 6.73 8.48
CA LEU A 75 4.48 5.39 8.82
C LEU A 75 3.09 5.41 9.44
N LYS A 76 2.85 6.27 10.44
CA LYS A 76 1.53 6.42 11.07
C LYS A 76 0.46 6.75 10.02
N ILE A 77 0.74 7.65 9.09
CA ILE A 77 -0.18 8.02 8.00
C ILE A 77 -0.44 6.81 7.09
N CYS A 78 0.61 6.19 6.56
CA CYS A 78 0.45 5.16 5.53
C CYS A 78 -0.14 3.84 6.07
N ARG A 79 0.10 3.50 7.35
CA ARG A 79 -0.49 2.31 8.00
C ARG A 79 -2.00 2.40 8.22
N LEU A 80 -2.60 3.58 8.12
CA LEU A 80 -4.05 3.74 8.17
C LEU A 80 -4.75 2.88 7.11
N ILE A 81 -4.09 2.59 5.98
CA ILE A 81 -4.61 1.71 4.95
C ILE A 81 -5.08 0.35 5.51
N HIS A 82 -4.44 -0.16 6.56
CA HIS A 82 -4.79 -1.45 7.18
C HIS A 82 -5.91 -1.34 8.23
N LYS A 83 -6.32 -0.11 8.60
CA LYS A 83 -7.33 0.15 9.64
C LYS A 83 -8.72 0.44 9.08
N PHE A 84 -8.82 0.92 7.84
CA PHE A 84 -10.09 1.31 7.20
C PHE A 84 -11.12 0.18 7.05
N ASN A 85 -10.70 -1.08 7.13
CA ASN A 85 -11.60 -2.23 7.05
C ASN A 85 -11.26 -3.28 8.09
N SER A 86 -12.29 -3.95 8.60
CA SER A 86 -12.10 -5.18 9.38
C SER A 86 -11.44 -6.26 8.53
N LYS A 87 -10.70 -7.16 9.19
CA LYS A 87 -10.02 -8.31 8.56
C LYS A 87 -11.00 -9.11 7.70
N ASN A 88 -12.25 -9.27 8.16
CA ASN A 88 -13.29 -10.09 7.53
C ASN A 88 -14.00 -9.43 6.34
N ASN A 89 -13.82 -8.12 6.11
CA ASN A 89 -14.48 -7.43 4.99
C ASN A 89 -13.76 -7.75 3.66
N LYS A 90 -14.34 -8.65 2.86
CA LYS A 90 -13.82 -9.05 1.53
C LYS A 90 -13.94 -7.97 0.44
N LYS A 91 -14.80 -6.94 0.60
CA LYS A 91 -14.96 -5.90 -0.44
C LYS A 91 -13.87 -4.83 -0.38
N LYS A 92 -13.28 -4.66 0.81
CA LYS A 92 -12.25 -3.65 1.15
C LYS A 92 -12.58 -2.23 0.64
N LYS A 93 -13.88 -1.85 0.61
CA LYS A 93 -14.38 -0.59 0.02
C LYS A 93 -13.64 0.64 0.54
N ASN A 94 -13.60 0.81 1.87
CA ASN A 94 -13.00 1.99 2.49
C ASN A 94 -11.48 2.11 2.28
N VAL A 95 -10.78 0.98 2.06
CA VAL A 95 -9.34 0.99 1.77
C VAL A 95 -9.11 1.65 0.41
N PHE A 96 -9.85 1.21 -0.60
CA PHE A 96 -9.74 1.78 -1.94
C PHE A 96 -10.22 3.24 -1.98
N LEU A 97 -11.26 3.57 -1.21
CA LEU A 97 -11.71 4.95 -1.08
C LEU A 97 -10.65 5.84 -0.42
N PHE A 98 -9.96 5.35 0.61
CA PHE A 98 -8.79 6.03 1.18
C PHE A 98 -7.67 6.21 0.18
N VAL A 99 -7.30 5.18 -0.58
CA VAL A 99 -6.25 5.29 -1.61
C VAL A 99 -6.62 6.35 -2.66
N GLN A 100 -7.88 6.36 -3.09
CA GLN A 100 -8.43 7.36 -4.01
C GLN A 100 -8.29 8.78 -3.44
N CYS A 101 -8.85 9.02 -2.25
CA CYS A 101 -8.82 10.33 -1.61
C CYS A 101 -7.40 10.79 -1.30
N PHE A 102 -6.52 9.86 -0.89
CA PHE A 102 -5.13 10.14 -0.58
C PHE A 102 -4.37 10.60 -1.82
N LEU A 103 -4.47 9.85 -2.93
CA LEU A 103 -3.81 10.24 -4.18
C LEU A 103 -4.31 11.59 -4.68
N GLN A 104 -5.63 11.83 -4.66
CA GLN A 104 -6.24 13.08 -5.08
C GLN A 104 -5.81 14.28 -4.24
N VAL A 105 -5.87 14.17 -2.91
CA VAL A 105 -5.51 15.28 -2.02
C VAL A 105 -4.03 15.60 -2.15
N MET A 106 -3.21 14.56 -2.22
CA MET A 106 -1.78 14.75 -2.31
C MET A 106 -1.37 15.32 -3.67
N SER A 107 -1.88 14.81 -4.79
CA SER A 107 -1.57 15.35 -6.13
C SER A 107 -1.93 16.84 -6.23
N ASN A 108 -3.14 17.21 -5.79
CA ASN A 108 -3.62 18.59 -5.88
C ASN A 108 -2.79 19.58 -5.03
N LYS A 109 -2.19 19.10 -3.94
CA LYS A 109 -1.38 19.93 -3.05
C LYS A 109 0.12 19.87 -3.35
N TYR A 110 0.57 18.82 -4.04
CA TYR A 110 1.99 18.55 -4.24
C TYR A 110 2.66 19.66 -5.06
N ASP A 111 2.02 20.07 -6.15
CA ASP A 111 2.59 21.08 -7.05
C ASP A 111 2.65 22.48 -6.41
N ASN A 112 1.97 22.68 -5.27
CA ASN A 112 1.99 23.90 -4.47
C ASN A 112 2.97 23.82 -3.29
N LEU A 113 3.76 22.74 -3.17
CA LEU A 113 4.78 22.63 -2.14
C LEU A 113 5.97 23.53 -2.46
N ASP A 114 6.51 24.18 -1.44
CA ASP A 114 7.83 24.79 -1.55
C ASP A 114 8.93 23.72 -1.59
N ILE A 115 10.07 24.10 -2.18
CA ILE A 115 11.19 23.19 -2.43
C ILE A 115 11.73 22.52 -1.17
N HIS A 116 11.65 23.17 0.00
CA HIS A 116 12.16 22.62 1.26
C HIS A 116 11.27 21.50 1.82
N ARG A 117 9.99 21.46 1.43
CA ARG A 117 9.03 20.43 1.84
C ARG A 117 8.95 19.26 0.86
N LEU A 118 9.43 19.43 -0.37
CA LEU A 118 9.34 18.41 -1.42
C LEU A 118 9.93 17.06 -0.98
N ASN A 119 11.14 17.07 -0.40
CA ASN A 119 11.86 15.86 0.01
C ASN A 119 11.08 15.00 1.02
N LYS A 120 10.40 15.61 1.98
CA LYS A 120 9.62 14.84 2.95
C LYS A 120 8.38 14.23 2.32
N TYR A 121 7.69 14.95 1.43
CA TYR A 121 6.53 14.38 0.73
C TYR A 121 6.95 13.29 -0.26
N LEU A 122 8.12 13.40 -0.91
CA LEU A 122 8.72 12.30 -1.67
C LEU A 122 8.91 11.05 -0.81
N PHE A 123 9.44 11.22 0.41
CA PHE A 123 9.59 10.12 1.35
C PHE A 123 8.23 9.52 1.76
N LEU A 124 7.24 10.36 2.11
CA LEU A 124 5.88 9.92 2.42
C LEU A 124 5.29 9.03 1.31
N PHE A 125 5.47 9.43 0.06
CA PHE A 125 4.97 8.67 -1.09
C PHE A 125 5.66 7.33 -1.29
N ARG A 126 6.96 7.24 -1.03
CA ARG A 126 7.68 5.96 -1.03
C ARG A 126 7.16 5.03 0.06
N VAL A 127 6.92 5.55 1.26
CA VAL A 127 6.30 4.78 2.37
C VAL A 127 4.87 4.35 1.99
N PHE A 128 4.11 5.22 1.31
CA PHE A 128 2.77 4.89 0.83
C PHE A 128 2.81 3.76 -0.21
N GLN A 129 3.73 3.80 -1.17
CA GLN A 129 3.95 2.71 -2.13
C GLN A 129 4.27 1.39 -1.42
N ALA A 130 5.16 1.43 -0.43
CA ALA A 130 5.54 0.26 0.36
C ALA A 130 4.32 -0.33 1.11
N GLU A 131 3.52 0.49 1.78
CA GLU A 131 2.33 0.05 2.51
C GLU A 131 1.23 -0.50 1.57
N ILE A 132 1.11 0.05 0.35
CA ILE A 132 0.23 -0.51 -0.69
C ILE A 132 0.69 -1.91 -1.12
N LEU A 133 2.00 -2.10 -1.32
CA LEU A 133 2.56 -3.42 -1.65
C LEU A 133 2.34 -4.42 -0.52
N MET A 134 2.51 -3.98 0.73
CA MET A 134 2.21 -4.79 1.91
C MET A 134 0.73 -5.13 2.01
N PHE A 135 -0.16 -4.19 1.70
CA PHE A 135 -1.60 -4.45 1.61
C PHE A 135 -1.89 -5.57 0.60
N PHE A 136 -1.27 -5.56 -0.58
CA PHE A 136 -1.44 -6.66 -1.53
C PHE A 136 -0.89 -7.98 -1.00
N HIS A 137 0.29 -7.97 -0.38
CA HIS A 137 0.90 -9.17 0.21
C HIS A 137 0.01 -9.81 1.28
N ILE A 138 -0.47 -9.03 2.25
CA ILE A 138 -1.37 -9.50 3.31
C ILE A 138 -2.66 -10.08 2.73
N ASN A 139 -3.13 -9.55 1.60
CA ASN A 139 -4.32 -10.01 0.90
C ASN A 139 -4.02 -10.98 -0.26
N ALA A 140 -2.88 -11.69 -0.18
CA ALA A 140 -2.46 -12.74 -1.13
C ALA A 140 -2.54 -12.32 -2.61
N TRP A 141 -2.21 -11.05 -2.88
CA TRP A 141 -2.17 -10.47 -4.22
C TRP A 141 -3.48 -10.67 -5.00
N ASN A 142 -4.62 -10.49 -4.33
CA ASN A 142 -5.93 -10.66 -4.92
C ASN A 142 -6.08 -9.85 -6.23
N ASN A 143 -6.42 -10.53 -7.33
CA ASN A 143 -6.52 -9.92 -8.66
C ASN A 143 -7.57 -8.80 -8.74
N LEU A 144 -8.68 -8.90 -7.99
CA LEU A 144 -9.70 -7.85 -7.95
C LEU A 144 -9.14 -6.58 -7.30
N TYR A 145 -8.34 -6.74 -6.24
CA TYR A 145 -7.72 -5.63 -5.54
C TYR A 145 -6.68 -4.92 -6.42
N LEU A 146 -5.84 -5.69 -7.12
CA LEU A 146 -4.89 -5.14 -8.10
C LEU A 146 -5.61 -4.37 -9.22
N LYS A 147 -6.70 -4.92 -9.77
CA LYS A 147 -7.50 -4.25 -10.81
C LYS A 147 -8.14 -2.95 -10.30
N LYS A 148 -8.71 -2.96 -9.08
CA LYS A 148 -9.30 -1.76 -8.45
C LYS A 148 -8.24 -0.68 -8.23
N TYR A 149 -7.10 -1.06 -7.66
CA TYR A 149 -5.98 -0.15 -7.49
C TYR A 149 -5.52 0.47 -8.80
N ASN A 150 -5.33 -0.34 -9.84
CA ASN A 150 -4.93 0.16 -11.15
C ASN A 150 -5.94 1.13 -11.76
N LYS A 151 -7.25 0.89 -11.57
CA LYS A 151 -8.30 1.80 -12.01
C LYS A 151 -8.15 3.16 -11.31
N ILE A 152 -8.00 3.15 -9.99
CA ILE A 152 -7.82 4.37 -9.18
C ILE A 152 -6.53 5.10 -9.59
N PHE A 153 -5.41 4.40 -9.66
CA PHE A 153 -4.13 5.00 -10.04
C PHE A 153 -4.21 5.67 -11.41
N LEU A 154 -4.81 5.02 -12.41
CA LEU A 154 -4.98 5.61 -13.75
C LEU A 154 -5.99 6.76 -13.81
N GLN A 155 -7.01 6.76 -12.94
CA GLN A 155 -8.01 7.82 -12.88
C GLN A 155 -7.42 9.13 -12.37
N TYR A 156 -6.49 9.06 -11.41
CA TYR A 156 -5.86 10.24 -10.80
C TYR A 156 -4.49 10.56 -11.39
N PHE A 157 -3.93 9.68 -12.22
CA PHE A 157 -2.64 9.92 -12.87
C PHE A 157 -2.68 11.19 -13.71
N ASP A 158 -1.78 12.10 -13.40
CA ASP A 158 -1.54 13.33 -14.13
C ASP A 158 -0.12 13.27 -14.70
N ASP A 159 0.00 13.37 -16.03
CA ASP A 159 1.27 13.32 -16.73
C ASP A 159 2.02 14.65 -16.74
N THR A 160 1.49 15.67 -16.07
CA THR A 160 2.15 16.96 -15.81
C THR A 160 2.66 17.11 -14.38
N SER A 161 2.08 16.37 -13.43
CA SER A 161 2.43 16.48 -12.01
C SER A 161 3.73 15.75 -11.66
N GLU A 162 4.63 16.47 -10.98
CA GLU A 162 5.91 15.96 -10.52
C GLU A 162 5.75 14.78 -9.54
N LEU A 163 4.63 14.75 -8.81
CA LEU A 163 4.31 13.65 -7.93
C LEU A 163 4.32 12.30 -8.66
N TYR A 164 3.69 12.24 -9.84
CA TYR A 164 3.55 11.01 -10.59
C TYR A 164 4.85 10.61 -11.29
N TYR A 165 5.72 11.57 -11.63
CA TYR A 165 7.08 11.27 -12.08
C TYR A 165 7.86 10.55 -10.98
N ASN A 166 7.82 11.09 -9.77
CA ASN A 166 8.46 10.47 -8.62
C ASN A 166 7.85 9.11 -8.30
N TYR A 167 6.53 8.99 -8.40
CA TYR A 167 5.85 7.71 -8.24
C TYR A 167 6.41 6.66 -9.22
N ILE A 168 6.53 6.98 -10.51
CA ILE A 168 7.09 6.06 -11.54
C ILE A 168 8.56 5.72 -11.24
N ASP A 169 9.38 6.71 -10.85
CA ASP A 169 10.80 6.51 -10.57
C ASP A 169 11.06 5.56 -9.38
N THR A 170 10.23 5.66 -8.34
CA THR A 170 10.44 4.90 -7.09
C THR A 170 9.71 3.56 -7.07
N PHE A 171 8.59 3.41 -7.80
CA PHE A 171 7.71 2.24 -7.62
C PHE A 171 8.41 0.89 -7.74
N ILE A 172 9.19 0.66 -8.80
CA ILE A 172 9.91 -0.63 -8.98
C ILE A 172 11.08 -0.75 -8.00
N LYS A 173 11.69 0.36 -7.58
CA LYS A 173 12.73 0.34 -6.55
C LYS A 173 12.15 -0.10 -5.21
N GLU A 174 10.98 0.42 -4.84
CA GLU A 174 10.27 0.00 -3.62
C GLU A 174 9.81 -1.45 -3.71
N PHE A 175 9.33 -1.88 -4.87
CA PHE A 175 8.98 -3.28 -5.09
C PHE A 175 10.18 -4.22 -4.90
N LEU A 176 11.33 -3.90 -5.49
CA LEU A 176 12.55 -4.71 -5.38
C LEU A 176 13.17 -4.63 -3.99
N GLY A 177 13.21 -3.44 -3.39
CA GLY A 177 13.73 -3.23 -2.04
C GLY A 177 12.97 -4.02 -0.98
N ASN A 178 11.69 -4.31 -1.24
CA ASN A 178 10.82 -5.07 -0.35
C ASN A 178 10.60 -6.53 -0.78
N GLU A 179 11.25 -6.98 -1.86
CA GLU A 179 11.03 -8.32 -2.45
C GLU A 179 11.27 -9.45 -1.43
N TYR A 180 12.23 -9.28 -0.52
CA TYR A 180 12.50 -10.25 0.54
C TYR A 180 11.28 -10.54 1.42
N PHE A 181 10.56 -9.48 1.83
CA PHE A 181 9.34 -9.62 2.63
C PHE A 181 8.16 -10.12 1.82
N LEU A 182 8.04 -9.63 0.57
CA LEU A 182 6.98 -10.03 -0.35
C LEU A 182 7.12 -11.48 -0.86
N LYS A 183 8.27 -12.13 -0.60
CA LYS A 183 8.58 -13.52 -0.97
C LYS A 183 9.05 -14.37 0.21
N SER A 184 8.64 -14.04 1.42
CA SER A 184 9.05 -14.81 2.60
C SER A 184 8.68 -16.28 2.46
N LYS A 185 9.67 -17.17 2.60
CA LYS A 185 9.48 -18.64 2.62
C LYS A 185 8.52 -19.10 3.72
N LYS A 186 8.35 -18.30 4.78
CA LYS A 186 7.39 -18.59 5.86
C LYS A 186 5.93 -18.36 5.43
N GLN A 187 5.68 -17.67 4.31
CA GLN A 187 4.36 -17.27 3.84
C GLN A 187 4.21 -17.48 2.34
N GLU A 188 4.66 -18.63 1.80
CA GLU A 188 4.69 -18.88 0.35
C GLU A 188 3.32 -18.74 -0.33
N GLN A 189 2.24 -19.06 0.39
CA GLN A 189 0.86 -18.90 -0.09
C GLN A 189 0.50 -17.44 -0.42
N ARG A 190 1.24 -16.47 0.14
CA ARG A 190 1.06 -15.03 -0.08
C ARG A 190 2.02 -14.46 -1.11
N ASN A 191 2.88 -15.28 -1.71
CA ASN A 191 3.82 -14.81 -2.73
C ASN A 191 3.08 -14.48 -4.03
N TYR A 192 3.48 -13.38 -4.68
CA TYR A 192 2.93 -13.04 -5.99
C TYR A 192 3.46 -13.98 -7.07
N ASN A 193 2.60 -14.30 -8.03
CA ASN A 193 3.00 -14.94 -9.27
C ASN A 193 3.22 -13.92 -10.40
N THR A 194 3.75 -14.38 -11.53
CA THR A 194 3.99 -13.51 -12.69
C THR A 194 2.72 -12.82 -13.21
N LYS A 195 1.55 -13.46 -13.18
CA LYS A 195 0.30 -12.82 -13.67
C LYS A 195 -0.10 -11.66 -12.76
N GLN A 196 0.00 -11.84 -11.44
CA GLN A 196 -0.27 -10.78 -10.44
C GLN A 196 0.71 -9.63 -10.57
N PHE A 197 2.00 -9.91 -10.74
CA PHE A 197 2.99 -8.86 -11.03
C PHE A 197 2.66 -8.08 -12.31
N LEU A 198 2.33 -8.78 -13.40
CA LEU A 198 1.94 -8.14 -14.66
C LEU A 198 0.61 -7.37 -14.57
N LEU A 199 -0.25 -7.69 -13.60
CA LEU A 199 -1.40 -6.87 -13.26
C LEU A 199 -0.95 -5.62 -12.50
N LEU A 200 -0.10 -5.74 -11.47
CA LEU A 200 0.40 -4.60 -10.71
C LEU A 200 1.07 -3.53 -11.60
N ILE A 201 1.88 -3.94 -12.58
CA ILE A 201 2.57 -3.01 -13.50
C ILE A 201 1.74 -2.61 -14.74
N ASP A 202 0.51 -3.11 -14.86
CA ASP A 202 -0.37 -2.81 -16.00
C ASP A 202 -0.59 -1.31 -16.25
N PRO A 203 -0.67 -0.43 -15.22
CA PRO A 203 -0.84 1.00 -15.45
C PRO A 203 0.28 1.61 -16.28
N PHE A 204 1.54 1.22 -16.09
CA PHE A 204 2.67 1.79 -16.84
C PHE A 204 2.60 1.48 -18.34
N PHE A 205 2.08 0.29 -18.71
CA PHE A 205 1.83 -0.03 -20.12
C PHE A 205 0.72 0.85 -20.71
N LYS A 206 -0.34 1.11 -19.94
CA LYS A 206 -1.44 1.97 -20.37
C LYS A 206 -1.00 3.42 -20.51
N ILE A 207 -0.25 3.94 -19.55
CA ILE A 207 0.27 5.31 -19.57
C ILE A 207 1.09 5.54 -20.84
N ILE A 208 2.02 4.65 -21.19
CA ILE A 208 2.79 4.76 -22.46
C ILE A 208 1.90 4.83 -23.71
N CYS A 209 0.70 4.24 -23.66
CA CYS A 209 -0.23 4.24 -24.78
C CYS A 209 -1.21 5.42 -24.77
N MET A 210 -1.19 6.26 -23.73
CA MET A 210 -2.17 7.31 -23.48
C MET A 210 -1.54 8.71 -23.35
N THR A 211 -0.35 8.82 -22.77
CA THR A 211 0.34 10.11 -22.59
C THR A 211 1.01 10.58 -23.88
N ASP A 212 1.03 11.89 -24.08
CA ASP A 212 1.82 12.56 -25.12
C ASP A 212 3.18 13.05 -24.58
N GLN A 213 3.38 13.01 -23.26
CA GLN A 213 4.59 13.49 -22.61
C GLN A 213 5.76 12.51 -22.83
N LYS A 214 6.68 12.88 -23.72
CA LYS A 214 7.88 12.09 -24.04
C LYS A 214 8.70 11.76 -22.79
N TYR A 215 8.83 12.73 -21.87
CA TYR A 215 9.54 12.55 -20.61
C TYR A 215 8.98 11.40 -19.77
N VAL A 216 7.65 11.32 -19.61
CA VAL A 216 6.97 10.25 -18.87
C VAL A 216 7.22 8.89 -19.53
N MET A 217 7.13 8.82 -20.86
CA MET A 217 7.41 7.60 -21.60
C MET A 217 8.86 7.13 -21.42
N ASP A 218 9.83 8.05 -21.49
CA ASP A 218 11.25 7.76 -21.25
C ASP A 218 11.52 7.33 -19.81
N LEU A 219 10.83 7.93 -18.84
CA LEU A 219 10.93 7.59 -17.43
C LEU A 219 10.42 6.17 -17.18
N ILE A 220 9.25 5.81 -17.72
CA ILE A 220 8.71 4.43 -17.62
C ILE A 220 9.66 3.44 -18.28
N ASN A 221 10.20 3.76 -19.46
CA ASN A 221 11.15 2.88 -20.13
C ASN A 221 12.38 2.63 -19.23
N LYS A 222 13.00 3.69 -18.72
CA LYS A 222 14.24 3.62 -17.93
C LYS A 222 14.04 3.00 -16.54
N LYS A 223 12.98 3.39 -15.83
CA LYS A 223 12.79 3.06 -14.40
C LYS A 223 11.85 1.89 -14.17
N VAL A 224 11.00 1.55 -15.13
CA VAL A 224 10.08 0.42 -15.01
C VAL A 224 10.53 -0.73 -15.90
N PHE A 225 10.54 -0.55 -17.23
CA PHE A 225 10.77 -1.64 -18.18
C PHE A 225 12.18 -2.23 -18.11
N LEU A 226 13.22 -1.38 -18.08
CA LEU A 226 14.60 -1.86 -17.93
C LEU A 226 14.85 -2.56 -16.60
N LEU A 227 14.15 -2.19 -15.52
CA LEU A 227 14.26 -2.89 -14.24
C LEU A 227 13.51 -4.23 -14.27
N ILE A 228 12.32 -4.29 -14.87
CA ILE A 228 11.59 -5.56 -15.06
C ILE A 228 12.41 -6.56 -15.87
N LYS A 229 13.16 -6.11 -16.89
CA LYS A 229 14.06 -6.97 -17.67
C LYS A 229 15.07 -7.72 -16.78
N LYS A 230 15.57 -7.06 -15.73
CA LYS A 230 16.57 -7.64 -14.81
C LYS A 230 15.97 -8.67 -13.86
N MET A 231 14.64 -8.73 -13.72
CA MET A 231 13.95 -9.66 -12.83
C MET A 231 13.94 -11.09 -13.38
N LYS A 232 14.63 -12.01 -12.70
CA LYS A 232 14.77 -13.42 -13.15
C LYS A 232 13.49 -14.25 -12.96
N HIS A 233 12.68 -13.93 -11.96
CA HIS A 233 11.51 -14.72 -11.57
C HIS A 233 10.25 -14.45 -12.43
N ILE A 234 10.31 -13.47 -13.33
CA ILE A 234 9.21 -13.10 -14.21
C ILE A 234 9.25 -13.98 -15.46
N LYS A 235 8.20 -14.78 -15.67
CA LYS A 235 8.09 -15.66 -16.84
C LYS A 235 8.08 -14.84 -18.15
N LYS A 236 9.18 -14.89 -18.91
CA LYS A 236 9.34 -14.15 -20.18
C LYS A 236 8.20 -14.37 -21.17
N LYS A 237 7.65 -15.60 -21.28
CA LYS A 237 6.50 -15.92 -22.15
C LYS A 237 5.27 -15.06 -21.84
N LEU A 238 4.94 -14.86 -20.56
CA LEU A 238 3.80 -14.06 -20.14
C LEU A 238 4.05 -12.56 -20.35
N LEU A 239 5.27 -12.09 -20.07
CA LEU A 239 5.67 -10.71 -20.31
C LEU A 239 5.61 -10.36 -21.80
N LYS A 240 6.14 -11.22 -22.68
CA LYS A 240 6.05 -11.08 -24.15
C LYS A 240 4.59 -10.95 -24.61
N LYS A 241 3.70 -11.85 -24.16
CA LYS A 241 2.26 -11.80 -24.48
C LYS A 241 1.62 -10.47 -24.04
N LYS A 242 2.00 -9.97 -22.87
CA LYS A 242 1.51 -8.68 -22.34
C LYS A 242 1.98 -7.51 -23.20
N ILE A 243 3.25 -7.46 -23.57
CA ILE A 243 3.81 -6.40 -24.41
C ILE A 243 3.16 -6.41 -25.79
N MET A 244 3.03 -7.58 -26.44
CA MET A 244 2.36 -7.70 -27.74
C MET A 244 0.93 -7.18 -27.70
N LYS A 245 0.17 -7.46 -26.63
CA LYS A 245 -1.18 -6.89 -26.47
C LYS A 245 -1.18 -5.36 -26.51
N TYR A 246 -0.19 -4.70 -25.89
CA TYR A 246 -0.10 -3.25 -25.89
C TYR A 246 0.49 -2.68 -27.18
N ILE A 247 1.38 -3.39 -27.88
CA ILE A 247 1.85 -3.00 -29.22
C ILE A 247 0.67 -2.84 -30.19
N HIS A 248 -0.28 -3.78 -30.18
CA HIS A 248 -1.46 -3.70 -31.05
C HIS A 248 -2.47 -2.61 -30.64
N LYS A 249 -2.51 -2.24 -29.35
CA LYS A 249 -3.45 -1.24 -28.81
C LYS A 249 -2.89 0.19 -28.85
N CYS A 250 -1.58 0.36 -28.82
CA CYS A 250 -0.92 1.65 -28.69
C CYS A 250 -1.06 2.48 -29.97
N LYS A 251 -1.71 3.64 -29.86
CA LYS A 251 -1.83 4.62 -30.96
C LYS A 251 -0.68 5.64 -30.95
N VAL A 252 -0.04 5.85 -29.82
CA VAL A 252 1.06 6.83 -29.64
C VAL A 252 2.33 6.30 -30.32
N LYS A 253 2.82 7.02 -31.34
CA LYS A 253 3.98 6.61 -32.15
C LYS A 253 5.24 6.36 -31.30
N TYR A 254 5.56 7.28 -30.39
CA TYR A 254 6.75 7.17 -29.53
C TYR A 254 6.60 6.02 -28.51
N GLY A 255 5.42 5.89 -27.89
CA GLY A 255 5.11 4.77 -27.00
C GLY A 255 5.20 3.41 -27.70
N LEU A 256 4.73 3.31 -28.94
CA LEU A 256 4.84 2.11 -29.77
C LEU A 256 6.31 1.75 -30.03
N LYS A 257 7.16 2.74 -30.33
CA LYS A 257 8.62 2.54 -30.49
C LYS A 257 9.25 1.97 -29.20
N ILE A 258 8.89 2.51 -28.04
CA ILE A 258 9.39 1.99 -26.74
C ILE A 258 8.94 0.55 -26.51
N LEU A 259 7.67 0.23 -26.77
CA LEU A 259 7.14 -1.13 -26.57
C LEU A 259 7.80 -2.15 -27.50
N LYS A 260 8.01 -1.80 -28.78
CA LYS A 260 8.74 -2.64 -29.75
C LYS A 260 10.18 -2.87 -29.32
N ASN A 261 10.90 -1.80 -28.98
CA ASN A 261 12.27 -1.90 -28.46
C ASN A 261 12.33 -2.78 -27.22
N PHE A 262 11.38 -2.63 -26.29
CA PHE A 262 11.33 -3.45 -25.08
C PHE A 262 11.08 -4.93 -25.39
N TYR A 263 10.18 -5.22 -26.34
CA TYR A 263 9.95 -6.58 -26.83
C TYR A 263 11.22 -7.21 -27.42
N ASP A 264 11.91 -6.50 -28.30
CA ASP A 264 13.13 -6.96 -28.97
C ASP A 264 14.27 -7.19 -27.98
N VAL A 265 14.40 -6.32 -26.99
CA VAL A 265 15.36 -6.46 -25.90
C VAL A 265 15.08 -7.70 -25.05
N ILE A 266 13.82 -8.07 -24.85
CA ILE A 266 13.45 -9.32 -24.16
C ILE A 266 13.72 -10.53 -25.07
N ASN A 267 13.53 -10.40 -26.38
CA ASN A 267 13.69 -11.50 -27.34
C ASN A 267 15.16 -11.83 -27.67
N SER A 268 16.01 -10.81 -27.82
CA SER A 268 17.45 -10.95 -28.06
C SER A 268 18.19 -11.62 -26.89
N SER A 269 17.61 -11.58 -25.68
CA SER A 269 18.14 -12.31 -24.51
C SER A 269 17.98 -13.84 -24.58
N SER A 270 17.37 -14.38 -25.65
CA SER A 270 17.31 -15.83 -25.90
C SER A 270 18.36 -16.34 -26.90
N SER A 271 19.07 -15.47 -27.63
CA SER A 271 19.95 -15.85 -28.76
C SER A 271 21.43 -15.56 -28.58
N LYS A 272 21.90 -15.15 -27.39
CA LYS A 272 23.34 -15.05 -27.06
C LYS A 272 23.72 -16.00 -25.92
N LYS A 273 23.80 -17.29 -26.23
CA LYS A 273 24.81 -18.19 -25.63
C LYS A 273 25.93 -18.29 -26.66
N ASN A 274 27.00 -17.54 -26.46
CA ASN A 274 28.39 -17.82 -26.85
C ASN A 274 29.20 -16.53 -26.87
N LYS A 275 29.87 -16.25 -25.75
CA LYS A 275 31.32 -16.06 -25.68
C LYS A 275 31.71 -15.95 -24.21
N LYS A 276 32.47 -16.94 -23.75
CA LYS A 276 33.20 -16.89 -22.48
C LYS A 276 34.22 -15.76 -22.61
N GLU A 277 34.12 -14.74 -21.77
CA GLU A 277 35.28 -13.93 -21.40
C GLU A 277 35.61 -14.27 -19.95
N LYS A 278 36.80 -14.84 -19.79
CA LYS A 278 37.46 -15.03 -18.50
C LYS A 278 37.88 -13.66 -18.00
N GLY A 279 37.10 -13.10 -17.08
CA GLY A 279 37.54 -12.01 -16.21
C GLY A 279 37.78 -12.57 -14.81
N LYS A 280 39.05 -12.63 -14.39
CA LYS A 280 39.42 -12.76 -12.98
C LYS A 280 38.95 -11.49 -12.28
N ASP A 281 38.16 -11.63 -11.22
CA ASP A 281 38.05 -10.60 -10.19
C ASP A 281 37.88 -11.24 -8.82
N ASN A 282 38.96 -11.14 -8.04
CA ASN A 282 38.93 -11.23 -6.59
C ASN A 282 38.10 -10.07 -6.04
N LYS A 283 37.11 -10.38 -5.20
CA LYS A 283 36.77 -9.63 -3.98
C LYS A 283 35.64 -10.32 -3.24
N GLY A 284 36.01 -11.04 -2.20
CA GLY A 284 35.13 -11.24 -1.05
C GLY A 284 34.77 -9.88 -0.48
N LYS A 285 33.51 -9.49 -0.62
CA LYS A 285 32.86 -8.56 0.29
C LYS A 285 31.61 -9.26 0.77
N GLU A 286 31.64 -9.64 2.04
CA GLU A 286 30.45 -10.06 2.78
C GLU A 286 29.35 -9.04 2.52
N LYS A 287 28.20 -9.54 2.06
CA LYS A 287 26.99 -8.73 1.96
C LYS A 287 26.54 -8.48 3.38
N GLU A 288 26.90 -7.34 3.94
CA GLU A 288 26.20 -6.77 5.09
C GLU A 288 24.69 -6.87 4.83
N LYS A 289 24.01 -7.50 5.78
CA LYS A 289 22.56 -7.70 5.77
C LYS A 289 21.89 -6.33 5.83
N LYS A 290 21.57 -5.74 4.67
CA LYS A 290 20.79 -4.51 4.60
C LYS A 290 19.32 -4.84 4.89
N VAL A 291 18.86 -4.34 6.03
CA VAL A 291 17.46 -4.35 6.47
C VAL A 291 16.60 -3.63 5.40
N PRO A 292 15.38 -4.12 5.08
CA PRO A 292 14.62 -3.57 3.96
C PRO A 292 14.04 -2.18 4.25
N ILE A 293 13.55 -1.51 3.19
CA ILE A 293 12.86 -0.20 3.24
C ILE A 293 11.40 -0.41 3.70
N PHE A 294 11.23 -1.22 4.74
CA PHE A 294 10.17 -1.11 5.71
C PHE A 294 10.94 -0.92 7.01
N LEU A 295 10.96 0.31 7.50
CA LEU A 295 11.27 0.70 8.87
C LEU A 295 12.01 -0.35 9.69
N GLU A 296 13.28 -0.07 9.98
CA GLU A 296 13.92 -0.26 11.28
C GLU A 296 12.92 -0.73 12.34
N ASN A 297 13.20 -1.78 13.09
CA ASN A 297 12.32 -2.40 14.09
C ASN A 297 11.57 -1.39 14.99
N PHE A 298 10.49 -0.76 14.50
CA PHE A 298 9.65 0.19 15.23
C PHE A 298 8.42 -0.52 15.82
N GLN A 299 8.47 -1.86 15.92
CA GLN A 299 7.54 -2.62 16.75
C GLN A 299 7.73 -2.31 18.24
N THR A 300 8.90 -1.84 18.67
CA THR A 300 9.19 -1.52 20.07
C THR A 300 8.62 -0.18 20.55
N ALA A 301 8.01 0.64 19.68
CA ALA A 301 7.44 1.93 20.08
C ALA A 301 5.97 1.86 20.55
N PHE A 302 5.33 0.68 20.52
CA PHE A 302 3.92 0.52 20.90
C PHE A 302 3.61 -0.77 21.69
N HIS A 303 4.63 -1.45 22.24
CA HIS A 303 4.40 -2.50 23.22
C HIS A 303 4.53 -1.93 24.62
N THR A 304 3.42 -1.42 25.15
CA THR A 304 3.11 -1.52 26.57
C THR A 304 1.71 -2.11 26.69
N THR A 305 1.61 -3.11 27.58
CA THR A 305 0.42 -3.82 28.10
C THR A 305 -0.45 -4.56 27.08
N ASP A 306 -0.04 -5.80 26.75
CA ASP A 306 -0.72 -7.00 27.29
C ASP A 306 0.04 -8.28 26.88
N GLU A 307 0.61 -8.91 27.91
CA GLU A 307 1.08 -10.27 28.11
C GLU A 307 1.82 -11.03 26.98
N SER A 308 3.13 -11.11 27.21
CA SER A 308 4.03 -12.19 26.86
C SER A 308 3.56 -13.55 27.37
N ASN A 309 3.66 -14.58 26.54
CA ASN A 309 4.33 -15.82 26.94
C ASN A 309 5.07 -16.46 25.76
N THR A 310 6.26 -16.95 26.10
CA THR A 310 7.46 -17.18 25.30
C THR A 310 7.56 -18.61 24.76
N MET A 311 8.35 -18.80 23.70
CA MET A 311 9.19 -19.99 23.57
C MET A 311 10.56 -19.62 22.99
N THR A 312 11.52 -19.48 23.90
CA THR A 312 12.96 -19.59 23.69
C THR A 312 13.38 -21.05 23.88
N THR A 313 14.29 -21.53 23.05
CA THR A 313 15.10 -22.75 23.26
C THR A 313 16.59 -22.36 23.18
N PRO A 314 17.52 -23.15 23.76
CA PRO A 314 18.54 -22.63 24.66
C PRO A 314 19.95 -22.62 24.07
N SER A 315 20.82 -21.76 24.60
CA SER A 315 22.26 -21.84 24.39
C SER A 315 23.01 -21.62 25.71
N GLN A 316 23.54 -22.75 26.20
CA GLN A 316 24.80 -22.95 26.95
C GLN A 316 25.45 -21.73 27.60
N LEU A 317 25.47 -21.72 28.94
CA LEU A 317 26.58 -21.19 29.74
C LEU A 317 26.74 -22.09 30.98
N LYS A 318 27.99 -22.40 31.29
CA LYS A 318 28.43 -23.26 32.39
C LYS A 318 28.41 -22.53 33.74
N GLU A 319 28.46 -23.38 34.77
CA GLU A 319 29.01 -23.20 36.13
C GLU A 319 28.06 -22.96 37.31
N ASN A 320 28.10 -24.00 38.16
CA ASN A 320 28.17 -24.01 39.62
C ASN A 320 26.90 -23.87 40.47
N GLY A 321 26.61 -24.95 41.21
CA GLY A 321 26.24 -24.84 42.62
C GLY A 321 24.86 -25.35 43.02
N ASN A 322 24.84 -26.55 43.60
CA ASN A 322 23.98 -27.02 44.69
C ASN A 322 22.45 -27.16 44.56
N ILE A 323 22.02 -28.43 44.54
CA ILE A 323 21.14 -29.12 45.52
C ILE A 323 19.76 -28.48 45.81
N LYS A 324 18.65 -29.11 45.38
CA LYS A 324 17.78 -30.03 46.18
C LYS A 324 16.47 -30.39 45.43
N ASN A 325 15.97 -31.58 45.76
CA ASN A 325 14.81 -32.33 45.26
C ASN A 325 13.44 -31.61 45.38
N ILE A 326 12.44 -32.05 44.58
CA ILE A 326 11.18 -32.73 44.99
C ILE A 326 10.10 -32.65 43.87
N ASP A 327 9.75 -33.84 43.36
CA ASP A 327 8.43 -34.47 43.09
C ASP A 327 7.25 -33.85 42.30
N GLU A 328 6.61 -34.81 41.59
CA GLU A 328 5.19 -35.00 41.23
C GLU A 328 4.59 -34.23 40.03
N GLN A 329 4.33 -34.86 38.87
CA GLN A 329 3.33 -35.90 38.50
C GLN A 329 1.93 -35.35 38.10
N LYS A 330 1.41 -35.92 36.98
CA LYS A 330 0.02 -35.91 36.44
C LYS A 330 -0.38 -34.67 35.62
N GLU A 331 -1.09 -34.75 34.49
CA GLU A 331 -1.70 -35.84 33.72
C GLU A 331 -2.02 -35.26 32.32
N ILE A 332 -1.75 -36.02 31.26
CA ILE A 332 -2.22 -35.77 29.89
C ILE A 332 -3.24 -36.85 29.58
N HIS A 333 -4.45 -36.50 29.16
CA HIS A 333 -5.27 -37.43 28.38
C HIS A 333 -6.34 -36.74 27.51
N LEU A 334 -6.48 -37.34 26.32
CA LEU A 334 -7.55 -37.30 25.31
C LEU A 334 -7.60 -36.19 24.22
N LEU A 335 -6.94 -36.50 23.09
CA LEU A 335 -7.54 -36.90 21.80
C LEU A 335 -8.97 -36.40 21.48
N ASN A 336 -9.15 -35.71 20.34
CA ASN A 336 -9.41 -36.40 19.06
C ASN A 336 -9.62 -35.47 17.86
N HIS A 337 -9.13 -35.97 16.72
CA HIS A 337 -9.39 -35.55 15.35
C HIS A 337 -10.88 -35.64 14.97
N THR A 338 -11.34 -34.72 14.11
CA THR A 338 -12.27 -35.10 13.02
C THR A 338 -12.04 -34.22 11.79
N ASN A 339 -11.62 -34.86 10.69
CA ASN A 339 -11.68 -34.34 9.33
C ASN A 339 -13.12 -34.47 8.82
N VAL A 340 -13.63 -33.44 8.14
CA VAL A 340 -14.72 -33.59 7.17
C VAL A 340 -14.41 -32.73 5.94
N LEU A 341 -14.16 -33.41 4.82
CA LEU A 341 -14.30 -32.86 3.47
C LEU A 341 -15.77 -32.50 3.22
N ASN A 342 -16.03 -31.38 2.54
CA ASN A 342 -17.09 -31.37 1.53
C ASN A 342 -16.80 -30.37 0.42
N ASN A 343 -16.80 -30.90 -0.80
CA ASN A 343 -16.91 -30.17 -2.06
C ASN A 343 -18.32 -29.58 -2.14
N ASP A 344 -18.44 -28.34 -2.64
CA ASP A 344 -19.58 -27.97 -3.46
C ASP A 344 -19.22 -26.84 -4.44
N ASN A 345 -19.30 -27.20 -5.72
CA ASN A 345 -19.31 -26.29 -6.85
C ASN A 345 -20.69 -25.61 -6.92
N LYS A 346 -20.74 -24.28 -6.85
CA LYS A 346 -21.87 -23.56 -7.47
C LYS A 346 -21.45 -22.23 -8.08
N LEU A 347 -21.65 -22.22 -9.40
CA LEU A 347 -21.73 -21.10 -10.32
C LEU A 347 -22.54 -19.94 -9.73
N LEU A 348 -22.02 -18.71 -9.79
CA LEU A 348 -22.87 -17.51 -9.78
C LEU A 348 -22.33 -16.47 -10.75
N LYS A 349 -23.23 -16.11 -11.66
CA LYS A 349 -23.07 -15.28 -12.85
C LYS A 349 -22.86 -13.80 -12.49
N ASN A 350 -22.32 -13.10 -13.47
CA ASN A 350 -22.17 -11.65 -13.54
C ASN A 350 -23.50 -10.93 -13.31
N GLU A 351 -23.42 -9.78 -12.65
CA GLU A 351 -24.26 -8.62 -12.96
C GLU A 351 -23.41 -7.35 -12.85
N ASP A 352 -23.29 -6.68 -13.99
CA ASP A 352 -22.80 -5.32 -14.16
C ASP A 352 -23.79 -4.33 -13.53
N MET A 353 -23.28 -3.22 -12.98
CA MET A 353 -23.85 -1.87 -13.13
C MET A 353 -22.95 -0.90 -12.34
N LEU A 354 -22.37 0.08 -13.04
CA LEU A 354 -22.48 1.50 -12.70
C LEU A 354 -21.78 2.33 -13.76
N THR A 355 -22.59 3.19 -14.33
CA THR A 355 -22.50 4.02 -15.52
C THR A 355 -21.55 5.21 -15.36
N ASN A 356 -21.04 5.67 -16.50
CA ASN A 356 -20.40 6.96 -16.68
C ASN A 356 -21.42 8.07 -16.41
N ASN A 357 -21.12 8.96 -15.46
CA ASN A 357 -21.26 10.41 -15.57
C ASN A 357 -20.69 11.05 -14.30
N ASP A 358 -20.48 12.36 -14.37
CA ASP A 358 -20.01 13.26 -13.30
C ASP A 358 -18.51 13.60 -13.33
N LYS A 359 -18.13 14.31 -14.40
CA LYS A 359 -17.32 15.52 -14.22
C LYS A 359 -18.21 16.55 -13.52
N VAL A 360 -17.93 16.90 -12.27
CA VAL A 360 -18.55 18.05 -11.61
C VAL A 360 -17.46 18.96 -11.06
N ASN A 361 -17.49 20.20 -11.55
CA ASN A 361 -16.74 21.34 -11.07
C ASN A 361 -16.99 21.57 -9.59
N PHE A 362 -15.94 21.83 -8.81
CA PHE A 362 -16.08 22.30 -7.44
C PHE A 362 -16.31 23.81 -7.44
N SER A 363 -17.53 24.22 -7.08
CA SER A 363 -17.76 25.51 -6.44
C SER A 363 -17.70 25.31 -4.92
N ASN A 364 -17.02 26.21 -4.21
CA ASN A 364 -16.95 26.22 -2.76
C ASN A 364 -18.33 26.59 -2.20
N ASP A 365 -19.01 25.62 -1.59
CA ASP A 365 -19.73 25.75 -0.32
C ASP A 365 -20.63 24.53 -0.11
N VAL A 366 -21.07 24.35 1.15
CA VAL A 366 -22.28 23.62 1.60
C VAL A 366 -22.07 22.37 2.47
N GLN A 367 -22.32 22.62 3.76
CA GLN A 367 -23.17 21.93 4.76
C GLN A 367 -23.00 20.42 5.05
N LEU A 368 -22.79 20.15 6.34
CA LEU A 368 -22.78 18.85 6.99
C LEU A 368 -24.21 18.34 7.24
N ASN A 369 -24.60 17.25 6.57
CA ASN A 369 -25.73 16.43 7.01
C ASN A 369 -25.19 15.11 7.58
N ASN A 370 -25.47 14.88 8.87
CA ASN A 370 -25.12 13.69 9.63
C ASN A 370 -26.39 12.89 9.94
N GLU A 371 -26.61 11.76 9.28
CA GLU A 371 -27.44 10.68 9.84
C GLU A 371 -26.78 9.32 9.52
N CYS A 372 -26.47 8.56 10.57
CA CYS A 372 -26.17 7.14 10.46
C CYS A 372 -27.38 6.42 11.06
N VAL A 373 -28.25 5.89 10.19
CA VAL A 373 -29.45 5.13 10.58
C VAL A 373 -29.01 3.85 11.29
N LYS A 374 -29.55 3.65 12.50
CA LYS A 374 -29.50 2.37 13.21
C LYS A 374 -30.76 1.61 12.81
N ASP A 375 -30.61 0.54 12.04
CA ASP A 375 -31.67 -0.47 11.89
C ASP A 375 -31.47 -1.49 13.01
N ASP A 376 -32.44 -1.63 13.90
CA ASP A 376 -32.75 -2.90 14.57
C ASP A 376 -34.24 -2.91 15.00
N GLU A 377 -34.93 -3.91 14.46
CA GLU A 377 -36.08 -4.66 15.02
C GLU A 377 -37.51 -4.07 15.03
N ILE A 378 -38.20 -4.23 13.91
CA ILE A 378 -39.65 -4.53 13.88
C ILE A 378 -39.82 -6.05 13.72
N GLN A 379 -40.04 -6.77 14.82
CA GLN A 379 -40.79 -8.04 14.83
C GLN A 379 -41.47 -8.21 16.19
N ASN A 380 -42.78 -7.98 16.22
CA ASN A 380 -43.74 -8.90 16.85
C ASN A 380 -45.17 -8.46 16.51
N LYS A 381 -45.74 -9.14 15.50
CA LYS A 381 -47.19 -9.31 15.38
C LYS A 381 -47.53 -10.67 15.99
N LYS A 382 -48.21 -10.64 17.13
CA LYS A 382 -49.40 -11.44 17.40
C LYS A 382 -50.29 -10.66 18.35
#